data_AF-A0A378TME6-F1
#
_entry.id   AF-A0A378TME6-F1
#
_cell.length_a   1.000
_cell.length_b   1.000
_cell.length_c   1.000
_cell.angle_alpha   90.00
_cell.angle_beta   90.00
_cell.angle_gamma   90.00
#
_symmetry.space_group_name_H-M   'P 1'
#
loop_
_entity.id
_entity.type
_entity.pdbx_description
1 polymer ?
#
loop_
_entity_poly.entity_id
_entity_poly.type
_entity_poly.pdbx_seq_one_letter_code
_entity_poly.pdbx_strand_id
1 'polypeptide(L)' 'MTAVASPVIDPAERTAASWSATLASLKSRGVPDDDPRVVTAREGLAYHRVHRAVTAESGHLSAAGVDRLVAQLRQGVSA' A
#
# COMPACT_ATOMS: atom_id res chain seq x y z
N MET A 1 22.52 8.12 -14.37
CA MET A 1 21.77 8.10 -13.10
C MET A 1 21.09 6.74 -13.01
N THR A 2 21.59 5.86 -12.15
CA THR A 2 21.07 4.50 -12.00
C THR A 2 19.88 4.52 -11.03
N ALA A 3 18.68 4.20 -11.51
CA ALA A 3 17.51 4.06 -10.65
C ALA A 3 17.70 2.85 -9.73
N VAL A 4 17.79 3.08 -8.42
CA VAL A 4 17.85 1.99 -7.44
C VAL A 4 16.43 1.46 -7.30
N ALA A 5 16.17 0.27 -7.86
CA ALA A 5 14.92 -0.44 -7.64
C ALA A 5 14.74 -0.63 -6.13
N SER A 6 13.66 -0.09 -5.57
CA SER A 6 13.38 -0.25 -4.15
C SER A 6 13.04 -1.69 -3.85
N PRO A 7 13.52 -2.24 -2.72
CA PRO A 7 13.14 -3.58 -2.33
C PRO A 7 11.62 -3.64 -2.24
N VAL A 8 11.03 -4.60 -2.97
CA VAL A 8 9.60 -4.90 -2.91
C VAL A 8 9.35 -5.54 -1.54
N ILE A 9 9.12 -4.70 -0.53
CA ILE A 9 8.73 -5.14 0.80
C ILE A 9 7.26 -5.55 0.71
N ASP A 10 6.92 -6.75 1.16
CA ASP A 10 5.53 -7.15 1.28
C ASP A 10 4.84 -6.21 2.29
N PRO A 11 3.81 -5.45 1.87
CA PRO A 11 3.14 -4.49 2.73
C PRO A 11 2.49 -5.13 3.97
N ALA A 12 2.25 -6.45 3.95
CA ALA A 12 1.71 -7.22 5.08
C ALA A 12 2.75 -7.57 6.16
N GLU A 13 4.06 -7.52 5.87
CA GLU A 13 5.13 -7.85 6.84
C GLU A 13 5.18 -6.89 8.03
N ARG A 14 4.60 -5.69 7.89
CA ARG A 14 4.56 -4.68 8.95
C ARG A 14 3.12 -4.26 9.23
N THR A 15 2.83 -3.97 10.49
CA THR A 15 1.53 -3.44 10.91
C THR A 15 1.31 -2.02 10.38
N ALA A 16 0.05 -1.61 10.23
CA ALA A 16 -0.32 -0.23 9.87
C ALA A 16 0.35 0.82 10.78
N ALA A 17 0.43 0.55 12.08
CA ALA A 17 1.11 1.42 13.04
C ALA A 17 2.62 1.52 12.78
N SER A 18 3.28 0.41 12.43
CA SER A 18 4.71 0.38 12.07
C SER A 18 4.99 1.18 10.79
N TRP A 19 4.12 1.07 9.79
CA TRP A 19 4.19 1.90 8.58
C TRP A 19 3.98 3.39 8.86
N SER A 20 2.97 3.72 9.67
CA SER A 20 2.67 5.10 10.07
C SER A 20 3.85 5.74 10.81
N ALA A 21 4.46 5.02 11.76
CA ALA A 21 5.63 5.48 12.48
C ALA A 21 6.84 5.70 11.54
N THR A 22 7.01 4.81 10.56
CA THR A 22 8.07 4.95 9.54
C THR A 22 7.88 6.20 8.70
N LEU A 23 6.66 6.43 8.20
CA LEU A 23 6.34 7.62 7.41
C LEU A 23 6.56 8.89 8.24
N ALA A 24 6.07 8.92 9.48
CA ALA A 24 6.27 10.06 10.38
C ALA A 24 7.76 10.36 10.63
N SER A 25 8.57 9.31 10.86
CA SER A 25 10.02 9.43 11.04
C SER A 25 10.76 9.92 9.79
N LEU A 26 10.31 9.53 8.59
CA LEU A 26 10.88 10.02 7.33
C LEU A 26 10.52 11.50 7.11
N LYS A 27 9.25 11.87 7.34
CA LYS A 27 8.79 13.25 7.19
C LYS A 27 9.42 14.20 8.20
N SER A 28 9.64 13.78 9.45
CA SER A 28 10.31 14.62 10.45
C SER A 28 11.78 14.91 10.10
N ARG A 29 12.41 14.02 9.33
CA ARG A 29 13.78 14.20 8.80
C ARG A 29 13.83 14.99 7.49
N GLY A 30 12.70 15.51 7.01
CA GLY A 30 12.62 16.27 5.76
C GLY A 30 12.87 15.41 4.51
N VAL A 31 12.66 14.09 4.60
CA VAL A 31 12.85 13.21 3.45
C VAL A 31 11.83 13.58 2.35
N PRO A 32 12.27 13.75 1.08
CA PRO A 32 11.40 14.08 -0.04
C PRO A 32 10.26 13.08 -0.24
N ASP A 33 9.17 13.56 -0.84
CA ASP A 33 7.96 12.75 -1.04
C ASP A 33 8.11 11.65 -2.09
N ASP A 34 9.06 11.82 -3.01
CA ASP A 34 9.47 10.88 -4.04
C ASP A 34 10.61 9.95 -3.59
N ASP A 35 11.15 10.15 -2.37
CA ASP A 35 12.11 9.20 -1.81
C ASP A 35 11.47 7.82 -1.74
N PRO A 36 12.14 6.78 -2.23
CA PRO A 36 11.48 5.49 -2.35
C PRO A 36 11.03 4.89 -1.02
N ARG A 37 11.68 5.24 0.10
CA ARG A 37 11.25 4.80 1.44
C ARG A 37 9.91 5.44 1.84
N VAL A 38 9.66 6.67 1.40
CA VAL A 38 8.39 7.37 1.63
C VAL A 38 7.30 6.76 0.77
N VAL A 39 7.60 6.45 -0.50
CA VAL A 39 6.70 5.74 -1.40
C VAL A 39 6.31 4.38 -0.81
N THR A 40 7.27 3.54 -0.42
CA THR A 40 7.00 2.23 0.19
C THR A 40 6.17 2.33 1.47
N ALA A 41 6.44 3.33 2.33
CA ALA A 41 5.63 3.52 3.54
C ALA A 41 4.17 3.91 3.22
N ARG A 42 3.94 4.68 2.16
CA ARG A 42 2.60 5.04 1.68
C ARG A 42 1.88 3.85 1.06
N GLU A 43 2.58 3.04 0.26
CA GLU A 43 2.06 1.81 -0.32
C GLU A 43 1.61 0.82 0.78
N GLY A 44 2.45 0.62 1.80
CA GLY A 44 2.10 -0.18 2.98
C GLY A 44 0.83 0.33 3.68
N LEU A 45 0.72 1.64 3.91
CA LEU A 45 -0.49 2.23 4.49
C LEU A 45 -1.71 2.10 3.58
N ALA A 46 -1.55 2.20 2.26
CA ALA A 46 -2.62 2.00 1.29
C ALA A 46 -3.15 0.56 1.33
N TYR A 47 -2.25 -0.41 1.35
CA TYR A 47 -2.59 -1.83 1.52
C TYR A 47 -3.43 -2.05 2.78
N HIS A 48 -3.02 -1.57 3.95
CA HIS A 48 -3.76 -1.77 5.20
C HIS A 48 -5.16 -1.14 5.18
N ARG A 49 -5.33 0.02 4.52
CA ARG A 49 -6.66 0.63 4.34
C ARG A 49 -7.58 -0.24 3.50
N VAL A 50 -7.09 -0.75 2.37
CA VAL A 50 -7.86 -1.63 1.47
C VAL A 50 -8.13 -2.97 2.14
N HIS A 51 -7.12 -3.59 2.75
CA HIS A 51 -7.25 -4.86 3.46
C HIS A 51 -8.36 -4.78 4.52
N ARG A 52 -8.39 -3.72 5.35
CA ARG A 52 -9.45 -3.53 6.35
C ARG A 52 -10.85 -3.46 5.73
N ALA A 53 -11.01 -2.77 4.61
CA ALA A 53 -12.29 -2.68 3.92
C ALA A 53 -12.72 -4.04 3.36
N VAL A 54 -11.80 -4.79 2.76
CA VAL A 54 -12.07 -6.15 2.26
C VAL A 54 -12.43 -7.11 3.39
N THR A 55 -11.71 -7.06 4.51
CA THR A 55 -12.02 -7.90 5.67
C THR A 55 -13.41 -7.61 6.23
N ALA A 56 -13.83 -6.34 6.28
CA ALA A 56 -15.14 -5.95 6.80
C ALA A 56 -16.31 -6.50 5.96
N GLU A 57 -16.12 -6.66 4.65
CA GLU A 57 -17.13 -7.17 3.70
C GLU A 57 -16.97 -8.66 3.39
N SER A 58 -16.04 -9.33 4.06
CA SER A 58 -15.78 -10.75 3.84
C SER A 58 -17.03 -11.58 4.17
N GLY A 59 -17.48 -12.40 3.21
CA GLY A 59 -18.72 -13.17 3.32
C GLY A 59 -19.98 -12.47 2.78
N HIS A 60 -19.92 -11.16 2.50
CA HIS A 60 -21.01 -10.41 1.86
C HIS A 60 -20.79 -10.20 0.36
N LEU A 61 -19.54 -10.31 -0.10
CA LEU A 61 -19.19 -10.16 -1.51
C LEU A 61 -19.59 -11.40 -2.34
N SER A 62 -20.33 -11.16 -3.43
CA SER A 62 -20.54 -12.17 -4.47
C SER A 62 -19.27 -12.40 -5.30
N ALA A 63 -19.14 -13.57 -5.92
CA ALA A 63 -17.99 -13.91 -6.76
C ALA A 63 -17.78 -12.88 -7.90
N ALA A 64 -18.85 -12.50 -8.60
CA ALA A 64 -18.79 -11.49 -9.66
C ALA A 64 -18.35 -10.10 -9.15
N GLY A 65 -18.71 -9.75 -7.90
CA GLY A 65 -18.25 -8.52 -7.26
C GLY A 65 -16.75 -8.53 -7.00
N VAL A 66 -16.22 -9.67 -6.52
CA VAL A 66 -14.76 -9.86 -6.33
C VAL A 66 -14.02 -9.72 -7.65
N ASP A 67 -14.47 -10.38 -8.71
CA ASP A 67 -13.83 -10.31 -10.03
C ASP A 67 -13.73 -8.87 -10.56
N ARG A 68 -14.82 -8.10 -10.41
CA ARG A 68 -14.85 -6.70 -10.84
C ARG A 68 -13.88 -5.82 -10.02
N LEU A 69 -13.82 -6.01 -8.70
CA LEU A 69 -12.89 -5.28 -7.83
C LEU A 69 -11.44 -5.61 -8.16
N VAL A 70 -11.11 -6.89 -8.38
CA VAL A 70 -9.77 -7.32 -8.81
C VAL A 70 -9.39 -6.68 -10.14
N ALA A 71 -10.31 -6.65 -11.12
CA ALA A 71 -10.06 -5.99 -12.40
C ALA A 71 -9.78 -4.48 -12.25
N GLN A 72 -10.57 -3.78 -11.42
CA GLN A 72 -10.36 -2.35 -11.14
C GLN A 72 -9.02 -2.08 -10.46
N LEU A 73 -8.63 -2.89 -9.47
CA LEU A 73 -7.33 -2.75 -8.79
C LEU A 73 -6.17 -2.93 -9.78
N ARG A 74 -6.25 -3.93 -10.68
CA ARG A 74 -5.22 -4.17 -11.72
C ARG A 74 -5.11 -3.01 -12.71
N GLN A 75 -6.24 -2.43 -13.11
CA GLN A 75 -6.25 -1.25 -13.98
C GLN A 75 -5.60 -0.05 -13.31
N GLY A 76 -5.89 0.19 -12.01
CA GLY A 76 -5.34 1.33 -11.27
C GLY A 76 -3.83 1.29 -11.04
N VAL A 77 -3.19 0.12 -11.07
CA VAL A 77 -1.72 -0.02 -10.98
C VAL A 77 -1.04 0.21 -12.34
N SER A 78 -1.76 0.03 -13.44
CA SER A 78 -1.21 0.15 -14.81
C SER A 78 -1.40 1.53 -15.43
N ALA A 79 -2.10 2.44 -14.75
CA ALA A 79 -2.44 3.79 -15.19
C ALA A 79 -1.48 4.82 -14.58
#